data_AF-D5K9B6-F1
#
_entry.id   AF-D5K9B6-F1
#
_cell.length_a   1.000
_cell.length_b   1.000
_cell.length_c   1.000
_cell.angle_alpha   90.00
_cell.angle_beta   90.00
_cell.angle_gamma   90.00
#
_symmetry.space_group_name_H-M   'P 1'
#
loop_
_entity.id
_entity.type
_entity.pdbx_description
1 polymer ?
#
loop_
_entity_poly.entity_id
_entity_poly.type
_entity_poly.pdbx_seq_one_letter_code
_entity_poly.pdbx_strand_id
1 'polypeptide(L)'
;SIAKIDLWKPMIIAVEAVIYWARRHARLAMIVAELFETNLERIEELLVLADICHRVPAEPCQGLKVAFQANWYTFLLCLAIDRYASGYALKDDELLVPYYNFSVKDQSFQPMSHTDVIVMVEMVRLKISVL
;
A
#
# COMPACT_ATOMS: atom_id res chain seq x y z
N SER A 1 4.25 -31.92 12.58
CA SER A 1 5.72 -32.09 12.60
C SER A 1 6.33 -30.82 13.17
N ILE A 2 7.45 -30.93 13.88
CA ILE A 2 8.17 -29.78 14.48
C ILE A 2 8.53 -28.73 13.41
N ALA A 3 9.04 -29.17 12.25
CA ALA A 3 9.39 -28.27 11.15
C ALA A 3 8.23 -27.36 10.66
N LYS A 4 6.97 -27.83 10.67
CA LYS A 4 5.83 -26.97 10.29
C LYS A 4 5.55 -25.89 11.34
N ILE A 5 5.73 -26.21 12.62
CA ILE A 5 5.57 -25.27 13.72
C ILE A 5 6.66 -24.19 13.66
N ASP A 6 7.90 -24.60 13.41
CA ASP A 6 9.05 -23.70 13.30
C ASP A 6 8.97 -22.80 12.06
N LEU A 7 8.19 -23.20 11.05
CA LEU A 7 7.89 -22.36 9.89
C LEU A 7 6.75 -21.38 10.16
N TRP A 8 5.62 -21.85 10.73
CA TRP A 8 4.42 -21.02 10.86
C TRP A 8 4.48 -20.00 11.99
N LYS A 9 5.16 -20.30 13.10
CA LYS A 9 5.29 -19.34 14.21
C LYS A 9 6.00 -18.04 13.78
N PRO A 10 7.17 -18.09 13.12
CA PRO A 10 7.81 -16.88 12.60
C PRO A 10 6.97 -16.16 11.53
N MET A 11 6.24 -16.89 10.68
CA MET A 11 5.35 -16.27 9.69
C MET A 11 4.27 -15.40 10.35
N ILE A 12 3.64 -15.89 11.43
CA ILE A 12 2.66 -15.12 12.19
C ILE A 12 3.30 -13.86 12.76
N ILE A 13 4.47 -13.98 13.40
CA ILE A 13 5.21 -12.84 13.98
C ILE A 13 5.54 -11.80 12.89
N ALA A 14 6.02 -12.24 11.74
CA ALA A 14 6.37 -11.34 10.63
C ALA A 14 5.15 -10.60 10.09
N VAL A 15 4.03 -11.31 9.86
CA VAL A 15 2.79 -10.71 9.35
C VAL A 15 2.20 -9.73 10.36
N GLU A 16 2.16 -10.06 11.66
CA GLU A 16 1.69 -9.16 12.71
C GLU A 16 2.54 -7.88 12.76
N ALA A 17 3.88 -8.02 12.73
CA ALA A 17 4.79 -6.88 12.73
C ALA A 17 4.57 -5.95 11.53
N VAL A 18 4.34 -6.52 10.33
CA VAL A 18 4.03 -5.76 9.11
C VAL A 18 2.73 -4.98 9.25
N ILE A 19 1.68 -5.59 9.80
CA ILE A 19 0.40 -4.93 10.04
C ILE A 19 0.56 -3.76 11.03
N TYR A 20 1.31 -3.98 12.12
CA TYR A 20 1.61 -2.92 13.09
C TYR A 20 2.39 -1.77 12.47
N TRP A 21 3.39 -2.08 11.62
CA TRP A 21 4.18 -1.08 10.92
C TRP A 21 3.33 -0.24 9.95
N ALA A 22 2.48 -0.88 9.13
CA ALA A 22 1.58 -0.19 8.20
C ALA A 22 0.58 0.71 8.93
N ARG A 23 -0.02 0.23 10.02
CA ARG A 23 -0.94 1.01 10.87
C ARG A 23 -0.24 2.15 11.61
N ARG A 24 1.05 2.01 11.92
CA ARG A 24 1.85 3.13 12.46
C ARG A 24 2.09 4.21 11.39
N HIS A 25 2.29 3.83 10.13
CA HIS A 25 2.38 4.78 9.04
C HIS A 25 1.03 5.49 8.79
N ALA A 26 -0.09 4.76 8.89
CA ALA A 26 -1.44 5.35 8.89
C ALA A 26 -1.60 6.43 9.97
N ARG A 27 -1.19 6.11 11.20
CA ARG A 27 -1.24 7.05 12.33
C ARG A 27 -0.38 8.28 12.08
N LEU A 28 0.77 8.15 11.42
CA LEU A 28 1.60 9.30 11.05
C LEU A 28 0.87 10.21 10.06
N ALA A 29 0.25 9.64 9.01
CA ALA A 29 -0.52 10.44 8.04
C ALA A 29 -1.67 11.20 8.74
N MET A 30 -2.37 10.54 9.66
CA MET A 30 -3.42 11.16 10.47
C MET A 30 -2.89 12.29 11.37
N ILE A 31 -1.78 12.06 12.07
CA ILE A 31 -1.12 13.09 12.90
C ILE A 31 -0.72 14.31 12.08
N VAL A 32 -0.16 14.10 10.87
CA VAL A 32 0.21 15.20 9.97
C VAL A 32 -1.02 15.98 9.54
N ALA A 33 -2.11 15.28 9.17
CA ALA A 33 -3.37 15.91 8.78
C ALA A 33 -3.96 16.77 9.91
N GLU A 34 -3.98 16.25 11.14
CA GLU A 34 -4.66 16.89 12.27
C GLU A 34 -3.85 18.02 12.92
N LEU A 35 -2.51 17.89 12.96
CA LEU A 35 -1.67 18.75 13.79
C LEU A 35 -0.73 19.67 13.02
N PHE A 36 -0.46 19.39 11.74
CA PHE A 36 0.62 20.06 11.00
C PHE A 36 0.19 20.65 9.66
N GLU A 37 -0.76 20.02 8.97
CA GLU A 37 -1.23 20.51 7.66
C GLU A 37 -2.25 21.65 7.82
N THR A 38 -2.20 22.61 6.90
CA THR A 38 -3.10 23.78 6.89
C THR A 38 -3.93 23.85 5.61
N ASN A 39 -3.48 23.23 4.51
CA ASN A 39 -4.24 23.13 3.29
C ASN A 39 -5.35 22.06 3.42
N LEU A 40 -6.61 22.48 3.29
CA LEU A 40 -7.77 21.61 3.46
C LEU A 40 -7.80 20.42 2.49
N GLU A 41 -7.45 20.63 1.22
CA GLU A 41 -7.39 19.54 0.22
C GLU A 41 -6.35 18.51 0.61
N ARG A 42 -5.19 18.98 1.11
CA ARG A 42 -4.12 18.08 1.56
C ARG A 42 -4.48 17.32 2.83
N ILE A 43 -5.23 17.92 3.75
CA ILE A 43 -5.77 17.23 4.93
C ILE A 43 -6.65 16.06 4.49
N GLU A 44 -7.58 16.30 3.57
CA GLU A 44 -8.47 15.24 3.06
C GLU A 44 -7.68 14.10 2.41
N GLU A 45 -6.67 14.41 1.59
CA GLU A 45 -5.78 13.40 1.01
C GLU A 45 -5.04 12.57 2.07
N LEU A 46 -4.52 13.21 3.11
CA LEU A 46 -3.80 12.53 4.20
C LEU A 46 -4.72 11.62 5.01
N LEU A 47 -5.97 12.03 5.25
CA LEU A 47 -6.97 11.20 5.92
C LEU A 47 -7.34 9.98 5.07
N VAL A 48 -7.47 10.15 3.75
CA VAL A 48 -7.65 9.02 2.81
C VAL A 48 -6.44 8.08 2.85
N LEU A 49 -5.21 8.62 2.85
CA LEU A 49 -4.00 7.81 2.96
C LEU A 49 -3.94 7.05 4.30
N ALA A 50 -4.32 7.70 5.40
CA ALA A 50 -4.38 7.09 6.72
C ALA A 50 -5.35 5.91 6.74
N ASP A 51 -6.56 6.07 6.21
CA ASP A 51 -7.54 4.98 6.08
C ASP A 51 -6.99 3.81 5.26
N ILE A 52 -6.41 4.09 4.09
CA ILE A 52 -5.82 3.05 3.23
C ILE A 52 -4.74 2.29 3.98
N CYS A 53 -3.78 3.00 4.60
CA CYS A 53 -2.68 2.39 5.33
C CYS A 53 -3.12 1.65 6.60
N HIS A 54 -4.28 1.99 7.16
CA HIS A 54 -4.83 1.29 8.31
C HIS A 54 -5.38 -0.09 7.91
N ARG A 55 -5.99 -0.17 6.72
CA ARG A 55 -6.58 -1.38 6.14
C ARG A 55 -5.53 -2.30 5.51
N VAL A 56 -4.63 -1.79 4.67
CA VAL A 56 -3.61 -2.64 4.01
C VAL A 56 -2.25 -2.62 4.71
N PRO A 57 -1.56 -3.78 4.79
CA PRO A 57 -1.88 -5.05 4.11
C PRO A 57 -2.69 -6.05 4.95
N ALA A 58 -3.38 -5.60 6.01
CA ALA A 58 -4.15 -6.50 6.90
C ALA A 58 -5.40 -7.08 6.24
N GLU A 59 -6.03 -6.30 5.36
CA GLU A 59 -7.28 -6.65 4.69
C GLU A 59 -7.07 -6.83 3.17
N PRO A 60 -7.92 -7.62 2.49
CA PRO A 60 -7.92 -7.70 1.04
C PRO A 60 -8.09 -6.33 0.38
N CYS A 61 -7.33 -6.09 -0.69
CA CYS A 61 -7.43 -4.83 -1.44
C CYS A 61 -8.81 -4.71 -2.10
N GLN A 62 -9.42 -3.54 -1.97
CA GLN A 62 -10.61 -3.15 -2.72
C GLN A 62 -10.31 -1.78 -3.33
N GLY A 63 -10.31 -1.72 -4.67
CA GLY A 63 -9.92 -0.52 -5.41
C GLY A 63 -8.42 -0.34 -5.63
N LEU A 64 -8.11 0.51 -6.61
CA LEU A 64 -6.77 0.63 -7.19
C LEU A 64 -5.79 1.41 -6.29
N LYS A 65 -6.24 2.45 -5.57
CA LYS A 65 -5.36 3.19 -4.64
C LYS A 65 -4.84 2.28 -3.53
N VAL A 66 -5.73 1.44 -3.00
CA VAL A 66 -5.41 0.45 -1.96
C VAL A 66 -4.39 -0.57 -2.49
N ALA A 67 -4.59 -1.07 -3.72
CA ALA A 67 -3.67 -2.02 -4.35
C ALA A 67 -2.26 -1.45 -4.57
N PHE A 68 -2.14 -0.20 -5.02
CA PHE A 68 -0.85 0.46 -5.15
C PHE A 68 -0.11 0.58 -3.81
N GLN A 69 -0.82 0.92 -2.73
CA GLN A 69 -0.21 1.03 -1.40
C GLN A 69 0.21 -0.33 -0.84
N ALA A 70 -0.61 -1.37 -1.03
CA ALA A 70 -0.27 -2.73 -0.63
C ALA A 70 0.95 -3.28 -1.40
N ASN A 71 1.00 -3.03 -2.71
CA ASN A 71 2.15 -3.40 -3.55
C ASN A 71 3.43 -2.67 -3.08
N TRP A 72 3.32 -1.37 -2.78
CA TRP A 72 4.45 -0.59 -2.25
C TRP A 72 4.98 -1.13 -0.92
N TYR A 73 4.10 -1.47 0.03
CA TYR A 73 4.52 -2.10 1.28
C TYR A 73 5.20 -3.45 1.06
N THR A 74 4.65 -4.27 0.16
CA THR A 74 5.22 -5.58 -0.17
C THR A 74 6.61 -5.43 -0.79
N PHE A 75 6.78 -4.50 -1.72
CA PHE A 75 8.07 -4.16 -2.33
C PHE A 75 9.12 -3.77 -1.27
N LEU A 76 8.79 -2.85 -0.35
CA LEU A 76 9.72 -2.42 0.70
C LEU A 76 10.14 -3.59 1.60
N LEU A 77 9.20 -4.46 1.97
CA LEU A 77 9.48 -5.60 2.83
C LEU A 77 10.39 -6.60 2.14
N CYS A 78 10.02 -7.02 0.93
CA CYS A 78 10.71 -8.10 0.23
C CYS A 78 12.09 -7.70 -0.31
N LEU A 79 12.31 -6.42 -0.63
CA LEU A 79 13.52 -5.99 -1.32
C LEU A 79 14.46 -5.11 -0.48
N ALA A 80 13.99 -4.54 0.63
CA ALA A 80 14.79 -3.63 1.45
C ALA A 80 14.82 -3.98 2.94
N ILE A 81 13.66 -4.27 3.55
CA ILE A 81 13.55 -4.36 5.02
C ILE A 81 13.88 -5.76 5.54
N ASP A 82 13.22 -6.81 5.02
CA ASP A 82 13.45 -8.18 5.48
C ASP A 82 14.81 -8.70 5.00
N ARG A 83 15.10 -8.44 3.72
CA ARG A 83 16.37 -8.76 3.09
C ARG A 83 16.59 -7.85 1.88
N TYR A 84 17.84 -7.45 1.66
CA TYR A 84 18.23 -6.80 0.42
C TYR A 84 18.02 -7.72 -0.79
N ALA A 85 17.29 -7.23 -1.78
CA ALA A 85 17.21 -7.82 -3.10
C ALA A 85 17.05 -6.71 -4.15
N SER A 86 17.76 -6.84 -5.28
CA SER A 86 17.70 -5.86 -6.36
C SER A 86 16.51 -6.14 -7.30
N GLY A 87 16.04 -5.09 -7.97
CA GLY A 87 15.04 -5.18 -9.04
C GLY A 87 13.63 -4.72 -8.64
N TYR A 88 12.71 -4.86 -9.58
CA TYR A 88 11.27 -4.59 -9.43
C TYR A 88 10.49 -5.57 -10.32
N ALA A 89 10.71 -6.87 -10.09
CA ALA A 89 10.22 -7.93 -10.97
C ALA A 89 8.73 -8.21 -10.71
N LEU A 90 7.88 -7.75 -11.61
CA LEU A 90 6.43 -7.65 -11.39
C LEU A 90 5.70 -7.48 -12.73
N LYS A 91 4.61 -8.22 -12.90
CA LYS A 91 3.66 -8.11 -14.03
C LYS A 91 2.53 -7.15 -13.65
N ASP A 92 2.85 -5.87 -13.52
CA ASP A 92 1.97 -4.84 -12.94
C ASP A 92 0.62 -4.72 -13.67
N ASP A 93 0.65 -4.87 -14.98
CA ASP A 93 -0.53 -4.82 -15.84
C ASP A 93 -1.52 -5.94 -15.50
N GLU A 94 -1.06 -7.16 -15.27
CA GLU A 94 -1.94 -8.27 -14.88
C GLU A 94 -2.33 -8.21 -13.39
N LEU A 95 -1.38 -7.86 -12.52
CA LEU A 95 -1.60 -7.80 -11.07
C LEU A 95 -2.68 -6.76 -10.71
N LEU A 96 -2.67 -5.60 -11.36
CA LEU A 96 -3.54 -4.49 -11.01
C LEU A 96 -4.90 -4.51 -11.72
N VAL A 97 -5.09 -5.35 -12.76
CA VAL A 97 -6.33 -5.40 -13.55
C VAL A 97 -7.61 -5.58 -12.70
N PRO A 98 -7.67 -6.49 -11.70
CA PRO A 98 -8.88 -6.63 -10.89
C PRO A 98 -9.28 -5.32 -10.20
N TYR A 99 -8.30 -4.60 -9.66
CA TYR A 99 -8.51 -3.34 -8.93
C TYR A 99 -8.76 -2.17 -9.88
N TYR A 100 -8.13 -2.17 -11.05
CA TYR A 100 -8.43 -1.22 -12.13
C TYR A 100 -9.87 -1.35 -12.60
N ASN A 101 -10.39 -2.58 -12.72
CA ASN A 101 -11.79 -2.79 -13.10
C ASN A 101 -12.72 -2.18 -12.06
N PHE A 102 -12.52 -2.43 -10.76
CA PHE A 102 -13.34 -1.84 -9.70
C PHE A 102 -13.32 -0.32 -9.68
N SER A 103 -12.14 0.30 -9.83
CA SER A 103 -11.97 1.74 -9.68
C SER A 103 -12.24 2.55 -10.95
N VAL A 104 -11.98 1.99 -12.14
CA VAL A 104 -12.01 2.75 -13.40
C VAL A 104 -13.09 2.27 -14.35
N LYS A 105 -13.24 0.96 -14.55
CA LYS A 105 -14.23 0.43 -15.51
C LYS A 105 -15.64 0.39 -14.93
N ASP A 106 -15.76 -0.26 -13.77
CA ASP A 106 -17.05 -0.48 -13.11
C ASP A 106 -17.39 0.67 -12.16
N GLN A 107 -16.36 1.41 -11.70
CA GLN A 107 -16.46 2.49 -10.72
C GLN A 107 -17.25 2.09 -9.46
N SER A 108 -17.19 0.81 -9.08
CA SER A 108 -17.93 0.24 -7.95
C SER A 108 -17.29 0.54 -6.61
N PHE A 109 -15.97 0.80 -6.57
CA PHE A 109 -15.24 1.18 -5.37
C PHE A 109 -14.01 2.05 -5.70
N GLN A 110 -13.77 3.12 -4.92
CA GLN A 110 -12.72 4.11 -5.21
C GLN A 110 -12.75 4.56 -6.68
N PRO A 111 -13.80 5.28 -7.12
CA PRO A 111 -13.91 5.72 -8.50
C PRO A 111 -12.71 6.59 -8.87
N MET A 112 -12.10 6.29 -10.02
CA MET A 112 -10.92 6.98 -10.56
C MET A 112 -11.08 7.19 -12.05
N SER A 113 -10.60 8.33 -12.54
CA SER A 113 -10.39 8.56 -13.96
C SER A 113 -9.10 7.87 -14.44
N HIS A 114 -8.95 7.72 -15.75
CA HIS A 114 -7.71 7.21 -16.31
C HIS A 114 -6.50 8.11 -15.98
N THR A 115 -6.71 9.44 -15.94
CA THR A 115 -5.68 10.41 -15.54
C THR A 115 -5.21 10.18 -14.10
N ASP A 116 -6.13 9.89 -13.17
CA ASP A 116 -5.77 9.57 -11.78
C ASP A 116 -4.86 8.33 -11.70
N VAL A 117 -5.08 7.35 -12.58
CA VAL A 117 -4.23 6.16 -12.66
C VAL A 117 -2.82 6.52 -13.14
N ILE A 118 -2.70 7.38 -14.16
CA ILE A 118 -1.40 7.86 -14.65
C ILE A 118 -0.63 8.54 -13.50
N VAL A 119 -1.29 9.43 -12.75
CA VAL A 119 -0.68 10.12 -11.60
C VAL A 119 -0.23 9.11 -10.53
N MET A 120 -1.01 8.06 -10.25
CA MET A 120 -0.59 7.00 -9.32
C MET A 120 0.68 6.27 -9.80
N VAL A 121 0.75 5.94 -11.09
CA VAL A 121 1.94 5.30 -11.67
C VAL A 121 3.15 6.22 -11.61
N GLU A 122 2.98 7.52 -11.90
CA GLU A 122 4.04 8.52 -11.77
C GLU A 122 4.54 8.63 -10.33
N MET A 123 3.64 8.66 -9.34
CA MET A 123 4.01 8.65 -7.93
C MET A 123 4.82 7.40 -7.54
N VAL A 124 4.46 6.22 -8.05
CA VAL A 124 5.25 5.00 -7.80
C VAL A 124 6.64 5.11 -8.41
N ARG A 125 6.76 5.61 -9.64
CA ARG A 125 8.06 5.82 -10.30
C ARG A 125 8.95 6.80 -9.53
N LEU A 126 8.35 7.88 -9.00
CA LEU A 126 9.06 8.84 -8.15
C LEU A 126 9.51 8.19 -6.84
N LYS A 127 8.64 7.42 -6.17
CA LYS A 127 9.00 6.70 -4.93
C LYS A 127 10.14 5.71 -5.14
N ILE A 128 10.17 4.99 -6.27
CA ILE A 128 11.27 4.07 -6.61
C ILE A 128 12.57 4.85 -6.86
N SER A 129 12.49 6.03 -7.46
CA SER A 129 13.66 6.83 -7.85
C SER A 129 14.38 7.48 -6.65
N VAL A 130 13.73 7.54 -5.48
CA VAL A 130 14.28 8.10 -4.24
C VAL A 130 14.65 7.05 -3.19
N LEU A 131 14.49 5.77 -3.52
CA LEU A 131 14.86 4.63 -2.66
C LEU A 131 16.28 4.15 -3.00
#